data_AF-A0A7Y0XBY1-F1
#
_entry.id   AF-A0A7Y0XBY1-F1
#
_cell.length_a   1.000
_cell.length_b   1.000
_cell.length_c   1.000
_cell.angle_alpha   90.00
_cell.angle_beta   90.00
_cell.angle_gamma   90.00
#
_symmetry.space_group_name_H-M   'P 1'
#
loop_
_entity.id
_entity.type
_entity.pdbx_description
1 polymer ?
#
loop_
_entity_poly.entity_id
_entity_poly.type
_entity_poly.pdbx_seq_one_letter_code
_entity_poly.pdbx_strand_id
1 'polypeptide(L)'
;MIAVHRDYCLSSSSELHAHVKVNPVGRLEVEIIELEERHMTEFDDLSFESRGCETRICGKEDATPWQFNLAVTDALELSHLVEEANEEYEILMNDLM
;
A
#
# COMPACT_ATOMS: atom_id res chain seq x y z
N MET A 1 -17.63 -0.19 -3.62
CA MET A 1 -16.23 -0.56 -3.32
C MET A 1 -15.45 -0.52 -4.62
N ILE A 2 -14.57 0.47 -4.77
CA ILE A 2 -13.69 0.60 -5.93
C ILE A 2 -12.28 0.34 -5.38
N ALA A 3 -11.55 -0.61 -5.96
CA ALA A 3 -10.13 -0.77 -5.62
C ALA A 3 -9.39 0.51 -6.01
N VAL A 4 -8.56 1.06 -5.13
CA VAL A 4 -7.76 2.25 -5.44
C VAL A 4 -6.45 1.79 -6.02
N HIS A 5 -6.11 2.31 -7.18
CA HIS A 5 -4.86 2.05 -7.87
C HIS A 5 -4.00 3.31 -7.76
N ARG A 6 -2.74 3.15 -7.37
CA ARG A 6 -1.78 4.24 -7.21
C ARG A 6 -0.44 3.82 -7.75
N ASP A 7 0.13 4.63 -8.62
CA ASP A 7 1.47 4.45 -9.14
C ASP A 7 2.44 5.28 -8.29
N TYR A 8 3.43 4.63 -7.70
CA TYR A 8 4.47 5.29 -6.91
C TYR A 8 5.84 5.10 -7.55
N CYS A 9 6.70 6.11 -7.40
CA CYS A 9 8.10 6.00 -7.78
C CYS A 9 8.92 5.46 -6.61
N LEU A 10 9.66 4.38 -6.82
CA LEU A 10 10.50 3.80 -5.78
C LEU A 10 11.73 4.66 -5.52
N SER A 11 11.98 5.01 -4.26
CA SER A 11 13.15 5.80 -3.86
C SER A 11 14.48 5.06 -4.10
N SER A 12 14.44 3.72 -4.21
CA SER A 12 15.64 2.89 -4.41
C SER A 12 16.25 3.02 -5.80
N SER A 13 15.46 3.37 -6.84
CA SER A 13 15.97 3.59 -8.20
C SER A 13 14.99 4.48 -8.96
N SER A 14 15.45 5.62 -9.47
CA SER A 14 14.59 6.68 -10.05
C SER A 14 13.78 6.29 -11.30
N GLU A 15 13.92 5.06 -11.80
CA GLU A 15 13.18 4.56 -12.97
C GLU A 15 12.09 3.54 -12.59
N LEU A 16 12.17 2.93 -11.39
CA LEU A 16 11.27 1.86 -10.97
C LEU A 16 9.92 2.43 -10.49
N HIS A 17 8.85 1.98 -11.15
CA HIS A 17 7.47 2.31 -10.80
C HIS A 17 6.80 1.14 -10.10
N ALA A 18 6.28 1.38 -8.90
CA ALA A 18 5.49 0.45 -8.11
C ALA A 18 4.00 0.82 -8.22
N HIS A 19 3.25 0.01 -8.94
CA HIS A 19 1.80 0.08 -9.03
C HIS A 19 1.18 -0.61 -7.81
N VAL A 20 0.74 0.19 -6.85
CA VAL A 20 0.08 -0.29 -5.64
C VAL A 20 -1.43 -0.23 -5.83
N LYS A 21 -2.09 -1.34 -5.56
CA LYS A 21 -3.53 -1.49 -5.62
C LYS A 21 -4.06 -1.85 -4.23
N VAL A 22 -4.76 -0.88 -3.64
CA VAL A 22 -5.43 -0.97 -2.35
C VAL A 22 -6.82 -1.53 -2.59
N ASN A 23 -7.06 -2.76 -2.13
CA ASN A 23 -8.37 -3.37 -2.19
C ASN A 23 -9.11 -3.13 -0.86
N PRO A 24 -10.33 -2.57 -0.87
CA PRO A 24 -11.13 -2.29 0.33
C PRO A 24 -11.62 -3.57 1.05
N VAL A 25 -11.22 -4.76 0.55
CA VAL A 25 -11.43 -6.06 1.21
C VAL A 25 -10.27 -6.43 2.15
N GLY A 26 -9.33 -5.51 2.41
CA GLY A 26 -8.21 -5.73 3.33
C GLY A 26 -6.92 -6.23 2.67
N ARG A 27 -6.71 -5.97 1.38
CA ARG A 27 -5.55 -6.50 0.62
C ARG A 27 -4.83 -5.43 -0.18
N LEU A 28 -3.52 -5.47 -0.16
CA LEU A 28 -2.63 -4.62 -0.94
C LEU A 28 -1.92 -5.47 -2.00
N GLU A 29 -1.97 -5.05 -3.25
CA GLU A 29 -1.21 -5.65 -4.33
C GLU A 29 -0.19 -4.62 -4.81
N VAL A 30 1.04 -5.02 -5.05
CA VAL A 30 2.11 -4.14 -5.49
C VAL A 30 2.77 -4.77 -6.70
N GLU A 31 2.79 -4.07 -7.82
CA GLU A 31 3.34 -4.53 -9.09
C GLU A 31 4.44 -3.57 -9.55
N ILE A 32 5.66 -4.08 -9.69
CA ILE A 32 6.80 -3.32 -10.20
C ILE A 32 6.81 -3.48 -11.73
N ILE A 33 6.36 -2.44 -12.43
CA ILE A 33 6.13 -2.49 -13.88
C ILE A 33 7.41 -2.82 -14.65
N GLU A 34 8.54 -2.26 -14.23
CA GLU A 34 9.84 -2.46 -14.89
C GLU A 34 10.42 -3.86 -14.71
N LEU A 35 10.07 -4.54 -13.62
CA LEU A 35 10.58 -5.88 -13.30
C LEU A 35 9.55 -6.98 -13.61
N GLU A 36 8.32 -6.61 -14.00
CA GLU A 36 7.17 -7.50 -14.13
C GLU A 36 6.94 -8.35 -12.85
N GLU A 37 7.35 -7.81 -11.69
CA GLU A 37 7.25 -8.48 -10.40
C GLU A 37 5.99 -8.00 -9.68
N ARG A 38 5.20 -8.95 -9.16
CA ARG A 38 4.00 -8.63 -8.40
C ARG A 38 4.06 -9.31 -7.03
N HIS A 39 3.68 -8.54 -6.03
CA HIS A 39 3.58 -8.95 -4.65
C HIS A 39 2.17 -8.66 -4.13
N MET A 40 1.65 -9.54 -3.29
CA MET A 40 0.39 -9.37 -2.60
C MET A 40 0.61 -9.50 -1.09
N THR A 41 -0.05 -8.65 -0.31
CA THR A 41 -0.05 -8.73 1.15
C THR A 41 -1.43 -8.35 1.66
N GLU A 42 -1.80 -8.87 2.82
CA GLU A 42 -3.00 -8.42 3.53
C GLU A 42 -2.66 -7.17 4.35
N PHE A 43 -3.64 -6.32 4.64
CA PHE A 43 -3.41 -5.13 5.49
C PHE A 43 -2.97 -5.52 6.91
N ASP A 44 -3.35 -6.71 7.39
CA ASP A 44 -2.94 -7.25 8.68
C ASP A 44 -1.42 -7.53 8.74
N ASP A 45 -0.86 -8.03 7.63
CA ASP A 45 0.58 -8.27 7.47
C ASP A 45 1.35 -7.04 6.94
N LEU A 46 0.64 -5.94 6.63
CA LEU A 46 1.22 -4.70 6.13
C LEU A 46 1.68 -3.81 7.28
N SER A 47 2.91 -3.32 7.23
CA SER A 47 3.47 -2.43 8.23
C SER A 47 4.20 -1.27 7.58
N PHE A 48 3.87 -0.05 8.02
CA PHE A 48 4.49 1.18 7.55
C PHE A 48 5.49 1.68 8.59
N GLU A 49 6.77 1.65 8.27
CA GLU A 49 7.85 2.14 9.12
C GLU A 49 8.44 3.44 8.53
N SER A 50 8.10 4.57 9.12
CA SER A 50 8.66 5.86 8.71
C SER A 50 10.13 5.99 9.13
N ARG A 51 11.02 6.11 8.14
CA ARG A 51 12.47 6.25 8.30
C ARG A 51 12.94 7.63 7.87
N GLY A 52 12.60 8.64 8.66
CA GLY A 52 13.08 10.01 8.48
C GLY A 52 12.55 10.68 7.21
N CYS A 53 13.28 10.54 6.10
CA CYS A 53 12.94 11.14 4.80
C CYS A 53 12.19 10.20 3.84
N GLU A 54 12.10 8.93 4.19
CA GLU A 54 11.39 7.90 3.41
C GLU A 54 10.55 7.04 4.35
N THR A 55 9.58 6.32 3.83
CA THR A 55 8.80 5.35 4.59
C THR A 55 9.00 3.98 3.97
N ARG A 56 9.43 3.04 4.81
CA ARG A 56 9.56 1.65 4.43
C ARG A 56 8.20 0.98 4.63
N ILE A 57 7.73 0.35 3.57
CA ILE A 57 6.57 -0.51 3.59
C ILE A 57 7.07 -1.94 3.66
N CYS A 58 6.65 -2.65 4.70
CA CYS A 58 6.93 -4.06 4.89
C CYS A 58 5.61 -4.81 4.67
N GLY A 59 5.63 -5.79 3.78
CA GLY A 59 4.52 -6.71 3.56
C GLY A 59 4.99 -8.14 3.58
N LYS A 60 4.05 -9.06 3.62
CA LYS A 60 4.34 -10.49 3.58
C LYS A 60 3.44 -11.17 2.57
N GLU A 61 4.06 -11.81 1.59
CA GLU A 61 3.35 -12.66 0.64
C GLU A 61 3.58 -14.11 1.01
N ASP A 62 2.59 -14.74 1.64
CA ASP A 62 2.60 -16.16 2.03
C ASP A 62 3.75 -16.49 3.01
N ALA A 63 4.97 -16.73 2.50
CA ALA A 63 6.21 -16.95 3.24
C ALA A 63 7.37 -16.02 2.83
N THR A 64 7.19 -15.19 1.80
CA THR A 64 8.20 -14.26 1.30
C THR A 64 7.92 -12.87 1.85
N PRO A 65 8.69 -12.38 2.83
CA PRO A 65 8.60 -11.00 3.25
C PRO A 65 9.15 -10.12 2.13
N TRP A 66 8.37 -9.12 1.72
CA TRP A 66 8.81 -8.11 0.79
C TRP A 66 8.79 -6.76 1.49
N GLN A 67 9.68 -5.88 1.06
CA GLN A 67 9.71 -4.53 1.59
C GLN A 67 10.24 -3.58 0.53
N PHE A 68 9.66 -2.39 0.48
CA PHE A 68 10.15 -1.34 -0.39
C PHE A 68 10.08 0.01 0.31
N ASN A 69 10.83 0.95 -0.22
CA ASN A 69 10.98 2.28 0.36
C ASN A 69 10.32 3.29 -0.58
N LEU A 70 9.33 4.00 -0.06
CA LEU A 70 8.65 5.11 -0.73
C LEU A 70 9.05 6.45 -0.12
N ALA A 71 8.82 7.54 -0.85
CA ALA A 71 8.89 8.86 -0.24
C ALA A 71 7.85 8.98 0.88
N VAL A 72 8.14 9.79 1.90
CA VAL A 72 7.19 10.04 3.00
C VAL A 72 5.84 10.51 2.48
N THR A 73 5.82 11.37 1.45
CA THR A 73 4.58 11.86 0.85
C THR A 73 3.74 10.73 0.25
N ASP A 74 4.37 9.85 -0.52
CA ASP A 74 3.71 8.73 -1.19
C ASP A 74 3.19 7.69 -0.19
N ALA A 75 3.98 7.36 0.82
CA ALA A 75 3.59 6.39 1.83
C ALA A 75 2.52 6.92 2.79
N LEU A 76 2.55 8.21 3.11
CA LEU A 76 1.53 8.85 3.94
C LEU A 76 0.21 8.90 3.19
N GLU A 77 0.24 9.16 1.89
CA GLU A 77 -0.92 9.03 1.02
C GLU A 77 -1.43 7.59 0.98
N LEU A 78 -0.54 6.59 0.84
CA LEU A 78 -0.94 5.19 0.86
C LEU A 78 -1.56 4.75 2.18
N SER A 79 -0.95 5.13 3.31
CA SER A 79 -1.49 4.87 4.66
C SER A 79 -2.88 5.47 4.77
N HIS A 80 -3.04 6.72 4.33
CA HIS A 80 -4.33 7.38 4.35
C HIS A 80 -5.35 6.66 3.48
N LEU A 81 -4.99 6.15 2.31
CA LEU A 81 -5.91 5.37 1.47
C LEU A 81 -6.30 4.03 2.07
N VAL A 82 -5.37 3.36 2.76
CA VAL A 82 -5.64 2.10 3.47
C VAL A 82 -6.57 2.36 4.65
N GLU A 83 -6.30 3.41 5.42
CA GLU A 83 -7.12 3.87 6.54
C GLU A 83 -8.50 4.35 6.07
N GLU A 84 -8.59 5.21 5.05
CA GLU A 84 -9.84 5.66 4.44
C GLU A 84 -10.64 4.49 3.87
N ALA A 85 -10.01 3.51 3.21
CA ALA A 85 -10.71 2.32 2.74
C ALA A 85 -11.29 1.48 3.90
N ASN A 86 -10.64 1.51 5.06
CA ASN A 86 -11.09 0.83 6.27
C ASN A 86 -12.14 1.67 7.04
N GLU A 87 -11.98 2.98 7.12
CA GLU A 87 -12.89 3.91 7.80
C GLU A 87 -14.17 4.16 7.00
N GLU A 88 -14.12 4.26 5.66
CA GLU A 88 -15.32 4.36 4.82
C GLU A 88 -16.23 3.13 4.99
N TYR A 89 -15.64 1.96 5.27
CA TYR A 89 -16.39 0.76 5.64
C TYR A 89 -17.11 0.94 6.99
N GLU A 90 -16.46 1.60 7.96
CA GLU A 90 -17.01 1.88 9.29
C GLU A 90 -18.07 3.01 9.27
N ILE A 91 -17.87 4.07 8.48
CA ILE A 91 -18.83 5.18 8.32
C ILE A 91 -20.11 4.69 7.64
N LEU A 92 -20.00 3.81 6.63
CA LEU A 92 -21.18 3.22 5.98
C LEU A 92 -22.03 2.38 6.97
N MET A 93 -21.42 1.86 8.04
CA MET A 93 -22.10 1.16 9.13
C MET A 93 -22.72 2.10 10.18
N ASN A 94 -22.34 3.38 10.21
CA ASN A 94 -22.82 4.36 11.19
C ASN A 94 -23.99 5.23 10.68
N ASP A 95 -24.27 5.25 9.37
CA ASP A 95 -25.46 5.94 8.81
C ASP A 95 -26.75 5.10 8.89
N LEU A 96 -26.72 3.96 9.59
CA LEU A 96 -27.90 3.14 9.91
C LEU A 96 -28.30 3.25 11.39
N MET A 97 -28.21 4.45 11.99
CA MET A 97 -28.75 4.72 13.33
C MET A 97 -29.51 6.04 13.41
#